data_AF-A0A819Y636-F1
#
_entry.id   AF-A0A819Y636-F1
#
_cell.length_a   1.000
_cell.length_b   1.000
_cell.length_c   1.000
_cell.angle_alpha   90.00
_cell.angle_beta   90.00
_cell.angle_gamma   90.00
#
_symmetry.space_group_name_H-M   'P 1'
#
loop_
_entity.id
_entity.type
_entity.pdbx_description
1 polymer ?
#
loop_
_entity_poly.entity_id
_entity_poly.type
_entity_poly.pdbx_seq_one_letter_code
_entity_poly.pdbx_strand_id
1 'polypeptide(L)'
;MMNVANEILSGLVNHPKSLSNLQWLHYDHEGSLLFEKIVLQDEYYVARTERSILKSNADEIIVKTVDNRNKRLRIVELGAGTASKTSILLAAAVKHQGSAID
;
A
#
# COMPACT_ATOMS: atom_id res chain seq x y z
N MET A 1 0.26 4.97 23.35
CA MET A 1 -0.20 3.70 22.74
C MET A 1 -1.72 3.76 22.70
N MET A 2 -2.35 3.50 21.56
CA MET A 2 -3.81 3.61 21.39
C MET A 2 -4.50 2.51 22.23
N ASN A 3 -5.53 2.87 23.01
CA ASN A 3 -6.27 1.91 23.84
C ASN A 3 -7.51 1.43 23.07
N VAL A 4 -7.44 0.21 22.56
CA VAL A 4 -8.50 -0.44 21.77
C VAL A 4 -9.85 -0.43 22.48
N ALA A 5 -9.86 -0.71 23.79
CA ALA A 5 -11.09 -0.78 24.56
C ALA A 5 -11.80 0.59 24.65
N ASN A 6 -11.04 1.68 24.80
CA ASN A 6 -11.60 3.03 24.85
C ASN A 6 -12.20 3.46 23.51
N GLU A 7 -11.54 3.11 22.42
CA GLU A 7 -12.00 3.40 21.05
C GLU A 7 -13.27 2.63 20.70
N ILE A 8 -13.31 1.34 21.04
CA ILE A 8 -14.52 0.52 20.89
C ILE A 8 -15.65 1.10 21.74
N LEU A 9 -15.40 1.40 23.02
CA LEU A 9 -16.41 1.96 23.90
C LEU A 9 -16.98 3.26 23.33
N SER A 10 -16.11 4.20 22.94
CA SER A 10 -16.48 5.47 22.31
C SER A 10 -17.36 5.26 21.07
N GLY A 11 -16.97 4.35 20.18
CA GLY A 11 -17.74 4.06 18.97
C GLY A 11 -19.11 3.41 19.23
N LEU A 12 -19.21 2.55 20.25
CA LEU A 12 -20.43 1.85 20.61
C LEU A 12 -21.43 2.70 21.41
N VAL A 13 -20.97 3.73 22.12
CA VAL A 13 -21.85 4.67 22.83
C VAL A 13 -22.33 5.84 21.96
N ASN A 14 -21.74 6.04 20.78
CA ASN A 14 -22.13 7.08 19.84
C ASN A 14 -23.52 6.83 19.22
N HIS A 15 -24.17 7.92 18.79
CA HIS A 15 -25.44 7.90 18.08
C HIS A 15 -25.36 8.73 16.78
N PRO A 16 -25.26 8.07 15.60
CA PRO A 16 -25.30 6.62 15.39
C PRO A 16 -24.03 5.89 15.88
N LYS A 17 -24.16 4.60 16.22
CA LYS A 17 -23.01 3.75 16.57
C LYS A 17 -22.08 3.65 15.37
N SER A 18 -20.78 3.84 15.57
CA SER A 18 -19.80 3.72 14.50
C SER A 18 -18.45 3.28 15.01
N LEU A 19 -17.85 2.32 14.29
CA LEU A 19 -16.43 1.95 14.41
C LEU A 19 -15.63 2.39 13.18
N SER A 20 -16.20 3.26 12.33
CA SER A 20 -15.60 3.67 11.04
C SER A 20 -14.21 4.32 11.16
N ASN A 21 -13.93 4.93 12.31
CA ASN A 21 -12.66 5.59 12.60
C ASN A 21 -11.55 4.58 12.93
N LEU A 22 -11.90 3.31 13.11
CA LEU A 22 -11.02 2.21 13.51
C LEU A 22 -10.78 1.25 12.35
N GLN A 23 -10.47 1.80 11.16
CA GLN A 23 -10.25 1.00 9.95
C GLN A 23 -9.20 -0.09 10.12
N TRP A 24 -8.21 0.12 11.00
CA TRP A 24 -7.19 -0.87 11.34
C TRP A 24 -7.75 -2.13 12.04
N LEU A 25 -8.93 -2.05 12.68
CA LEU A 25 -9.60 -3.24 13.24
C LEU A 25 -10.09 -4.20 12.16
N HIS A 26 -10.26 -3.75 10.92
CA HIS A 26 -10.71 -4.61 9.81
C HIS A 26 -9.58 -5.47 9.21
N TYR A 27 -8.33 -5.28 9.65
CA TYR A 27 -7.15 -5.92 9.06
C TYR A 27 -6.41 -6.78 10.08
N ASP A 28 -7.16 -7.55 10.88
CA ASP A 28 -6.59 -8.74 11.50
C ASP A 28 -6.24 -9.78 10.41
N HIS A 29 -5.84 -10.99 10.83
CA HIS A 29 -5.45 -12.03 9.88
C HIS A 29 -6.57 -12.36 8.88
N GLU A 30 -7.78 -12.58 9.39
CA GLU A 30 -8.94 -12.97 8.57
C GLU A 30 -9.43 -11.82 7.69
N GLY A 31 -9.48 -10.61 8.24
CA GLY A 31 -9.84 -9.40 7.50
C GLY A 31 -8.86 -9.09 6.37
N SER A 32 -7.58 -9.35 6.58
CA SER A 32 -6.56 -9.25 5.53
C SER A 32 -6.76 -10.28 4.42
N LEU A 33 -7.06 -11.54 4.76
CA LEU A 33 -7.38 -12.58 3.77
C LEU A 33 -8.66 -12.27 2.98
N LEU A 34 -9.66 -11.69 3.64
CA LEU A 34 -10.88 -11.21 2.98
C LEU A 34 -10.57 -10.07 2.00
N PHE A 35 -9.72 -9.12 2.39
CA PHE A 35 -9.30 -8.02 1.51
C PHE A 35 -8.57 -8.53 0.26
N GLU A 36 -7.69 -9.52 0.41
CA GLU A 36 -7.01 -10.15 -0.74
C GLU A 36 -8.02 -10.81 -1.70
N LYS A 37 -9.11 -11.40 -1.19
CA LYS A 37 -10.20 -11.91 -2.04
C LYS A 37 -10.99 -10.79 -2.70
N ILE A 38 -11.30 -9.70 -1.99
CA ILE A 38 -12.01 -8.53 -2.52
C ILE A 38 -11.26 -7.95 -3.72
N VAL A 39 -9.93 -7.81 -3.62
CA VAL A 39 -9.06 -7.27 -4.67
C VAL A 39 -9.14 -8.06 -6.00
N LEU A 40 -9.54 -9.33 -5.94
CA LEU A 40 -9.70 -10.19 -7.12
C LEU A 40 -11.08 -10.09 -7.78
N GLN A 41 -12.08 -9.53 -7.10
CA GLN A 41 -13.45 -9.43 -7.63
C GLN A 41 -13.53 -8.42 -8.78
N ASP A 42 -14.32 -8.72 -9.81
CA ASP A 42 -14.46 -7.88 -11.00
C ASP A 42 -14.99 -6.48 -10.67
N GLU A 43 -15.88 -6.36 -9.70
CA GLU A 43 -16.44 -5.10 -9.22
C GLU A 43 -15.40 -4.22 -8.53
N TYR A 44 -14.41 -4.83 -7.86
CA TYR A 44 -13.35 -4.12 -7.16
C TYR A 44 -12.15 -3.84 -8.06
N TYR A 45 -12.35 -3.01 -9.08
CA TYR A 45 -11.33 -2.71 -10.08
C TYR A 45 -10.13 -1.91 -9.54
N VAL A 46 -10.26 -1.26 -8.37
CA VAL A 46 -9.31 -0.26 -7.85
C VAL A 46 -7.88 -0.80 -7.83
N ALA A 47 -7.66 -1.98 -7.23
CA ALA A 47 -6.35 -2.58 -7.12
C ALA A 47 -5.77 -3.01 -8.49
N ARG A 48 -6.62 -3.47 -9.41
CA ARG A 48 -6.19 -3.82 -10.79
C ARG A 48 -5.79 -2.58 -11.59
N THR A 49 -6.56 -1.50 -11.48
CA THR A 49 -6.27 -0.23 -12.16
C THR A 49 -4.99 0.40 -11.62
N GLU A 50 -4.82 0.47 -10.30
CA GLU A 50 -3.58 0.97 -9.69
C GLU A 50 -2.36 0.16 -10.14
N ARG A 51 -2.46 -1.18 -10.13
CA ARG A 51 -1.39 -2.07 -10.61
C ARG A 51 -1.07 -1.82 -12.09
N SER A 52 -2.07 -1.58 -12.92
CA SER A 52 -1.89 -1.26 -14.34
C SER A 52 -1.15 0.06 -14.53
N ILE A 53 -1.56 1.12 -13.81
CA ILE A 53 -0.90 2.43 -13.84
C ILE A 53 0.56 2.31 -13.38
N LEU A 54 0.81 1.61 -12.27
CA LEU A 54 2.18 1.41 -11.78
C LEU A 54 3.03 0.68 -12.80
N LYS A 55 2.53 -0.40 -13.43
CA LYS A 55 3.27 -1.11 -14.48
C LYS A 55 3.62 -0.22 -15.66
N SER A 56 2.68 0.59 -16.12
CA SER A 56 2.87 1.45 -17.29
C SER A 56 3.79 2.64 -17.02
N ASN A 57 3.89 3.09 -15.76
CA ASN A 57 4.61 4.32 -15.41
C ASN A 57 5.83 4.10 -14.51
N ALA A 58 6.14 2.87 -14.09
CA ALA A 58 7.21 2.61 -13.12
C ALA A 58 8.57 3.16 -13.56
N ASP A 59 8.94 2.96 -14.83
CA ASP A 59 10.20 3.48 -15.38
C ASP A 59 10.27 5.01 -15.29
N GLU A 60 9.19 5.70 -15.68
CA GLU A 60 9.10 7.16 -15.63
C GLU A 60 9.17 7.68 -14.19
N ILE A 61 8.46 7.02 -13.27
CA ILE A 61 8.47 7.33 -11.83
C ILE A 61 9.90 7.28 -11.30
N ILE A 62 10.64 6.21 -11.60
CA ILE A 62 12.02 6.04 -11.15
C ILE A 62 12.94 7.11 -11.74
N VAL A 63 12.91 7.33 -13.05
CA VAL A 63 13.75 8.34 -13.72
C VAL A 63 13.51 9.73 -13.13
N LYS A 64 12.25 10.13 -12.94
CA LYS A 64 11.89 11.43 -12.35
C LYS A 64 12.25 11.55 -10.86
N THR A 65 12.33 10.44 -10.14
CA THR A 65 12.68 10.44 -8.71
C THR A 65 14.19 10.61 -8.48
N VAL A 66 15.02 10.12 -9.41
CA VAL A 66 16.48 10.09 -9.28
C VAL A 66 17.16 11.35 -9.84
N ASP A 67 16.40 12.24 -10.49
CA ASP A 67 16.94 13.37 -11.25
C ASP A 67 17.85 14.33 -10.42
N ASN A 68 19.13 14.38 -10.83
CA ASN A 68 20.10 15.45 -10.64
C ASN A 68 20.71 15.79 -9.25
N ARG A 69 20.62 14.96 -8.21
CA ARG A 69 21.23 15.32 -6.88
C ARG A 69 22.13 14.30 -6.17
N ASN A 70 22.66 13.27 -6.84
CA ASN A 70 23.48 12.24 -6.15
C ASN A 70 22.77 11.64 -4.92
N LYS A 71 21.44 11.59 -4.93
CA LYS A 71 20.64 11.09 -3.80
C LYS A 71 20.37 9.60 -4.00
N ARG A 72 20.61 8.83 -2.93
CA ARG A 72 20.19 7.42 -2.87
C ARG A 72 18.67 7.33 -2.98
N LEU A 73 18.18 6.48 -3.88
CA LEU A 73 16.76 6.15 -3.98
C LEU A 73 16.27 5.55 -2.66
N ARG A 74 15.11 6.03 -2.17
CA ARG A 74 14.41 5.47 -1.01
C ARG A 74 12.96 5.27 -1.38
N ILE A 75 12.47 4.06 -1.19
CA ILE A 75 11.07 3.70 -1.38
C ILE A 75 10.50 3.37 -0.01
N VAL A 76 9.40 4.03 0.35
CA VAL A 76 8.68 3.82 1.62
C VAL A 76 7.23 3.51 1.27
N GLU A 77 6.74 2.35 1.69
CA GLU A 77 5.36 1.92 1.50
C GLU A 77 4.59 2.04 2.82
N LEU A 78 3.58 2.89 2.84
CA LEU A 78 2.73 3.10 4.02
C LEU A 78 1.60 2.05 3.99
N GLY A 79 1.77 0.98 4.77
CA GLY A 79 0.81 -0.13 4.82
C GLY A 79 0.98 -1.09 3.64
N ALA A 80 2.04 -1.90 3.67
CA ALA A 80 2.46 -2.66 2.50
C ALA A 80 1.54 -3.82 2.09
N GLY A 81 0.75 -4.37 3.01
CA GLY A 81 0.00 -5.59 2.73
C GLY A 81 0.92 -6.68 2.16
N THR A 82 0.62 -7.16 0.95
CA THR A 82 1.43 -8.15 0.21
C THR A 82 2.66 -7.58 -0.52
N ALA A 83 2.90 -6.26 -0.48
CA ALA A 83 3.97 -5.54 -1.17
C ALA A 83 4.03 -5.76 -2.70
N SER A 84 2.98 -6.36 -3.29
CA SER A 84 2.94 -6.77 -4.70
C SER A 84 3.01 -5.61 -5.70
N LYS A 85 2.67 -4.40 -5.24
CA LYS A 85 2.76 -3.14 -5.98
C LYS A 85 4.15 -2.53 -5.86
N THR A 86 4.74 -2.52 -4.67
CA THR A 86 6.11 -2.06 -4.45
C THR A 86 7.13 -2.86 -5.23
N SER A 87 6.92 -4.16 -5.43
CA SER A 87 7.78 -4.98 -6.30
C SER A 87 7.89 -4.43 -7.73
N ILE A 88 6.87 -3.74 -8.23
CA ILE A 88 6.88 -3.13 -9.57
C ILE A 88 7.88 -1.96 -9.61
N LEU A 89 7.84 -1.09 -8.60
CA LEU A 89 8.75 0.05 -8.50
C LEU A 89 10.18 -0.41 -8.19
N LEU A 90 10.36 -1.44 -7.36
CA LEU A 90 11.67 -2.03 -7.09
C LEU A 90 12.28 -2.65 -8.35
N ALA A 91 11.50 -3.36 -9.16
CA ALA A 91 11.98 -3.92 -10.41
C ALA A 91 12.44 -2.84 -11.40
N ALA A 92 11.68 -1.74 -11.51
CA ALA A 92 12.10 -0.58 -12.30
C ALA A 92 13.36 0.08 -11.72
N ALA A 93 13.44 0.25 -10.40
CA ALA A 93 14.62 0.81 -9.73
C ALA A 93 15.89 0.03 -10.05
N VAL A 94 15.84 -1.30 -9.95
CA VAL A 94 16.98 -2.18 -10.27
C VAL A 94 17.39 -2.05 -11.73
N LYS A 95 16.44 -1.97 -12.67
CA LYS A 95 16.72 -1.76 -14.10
C LYS A 95 17.49 -0.46 -14.37
N HIS A 96 17.20 0.62 -13.63
CA HIS A 96 17.85 1.93 -13.79
C HIS A 96 19.12 2.12 -12.95
N GLN A 97 19.39 1.23 -12.00
CA GLN A 97 20.59 1.32 -11.14
C GLN A 97 21.88 0.91 -11.87
N GLY A 98 21.79 0.19 -13.00
CA GLY A 98 22.94 -0.39 -13.70
C GLY A 98 23.41 -1.71 -13.07
N SER A 99 24.71 -2.03 -13.18
CA SER A 99 25.30 -3.21 -12.54
C SER A 99 25.20 -3.08 -11.02
N ALA A 100 24.49 -4.02 -10.38
CA ALA A 100 24.49 -4.14 -8.94
C ALA A 100 25.80 -4.83 -8.52
N ILE A 101 26.79 -4.00 -8.16
CA ILE A 101 28.06 -4.36 -7.50
C ILE A 101 29.11 -4.96 -8.47
N ASP A 102 30.27 -4.30 -8.56
CA ASP A 102 31.56 -4.94 -8.83
C ASP A 102 32.09 -5.56 -7.52
#